data_AF-A0A5N6WI12-F1
#
_entry.id   AF-A0A5N6WI12-F1
#
_cell.length_a   1.000
_cell.length_b   1.000
_cell.length_c   1.000
_cell.angle_alpha   90.00
_cell.angle_beta   90.00
_cell.angle_gamma   90.00
#
_symmetry.space_group_name_H-M   'P 1'
#
loop_
_entity.id
_entity.type
_entity.pdbx_description
1 polymer ?
#
loop_
_entity_poly.entity_id
_entity_poly.type
_entity_poly.pdbx_seq_one_letter_code
_entity_poly.pdbx_strand_id
1 'polypeptide(L)'
;MKFRTEVCGGEDRIYAYLETLAREAGDIVARALGTEVMQEPGLKEGEVSQLRRCGMATVRLPIAVSSSSRAGASGNGGGAVTRVQGEDGASYLRIQASLVATVSNWFRDTLFDTYGTFVPVFQHEGWLWTRLCAQVYLEKGDFEWLGGVLRECCERVEREVGVSSAKL
;
A
#
# COMPACT_ATOMS: atom_id res chain seq x y z
N MET A 1 -29.70 14.72 -3.10
CA MET A 1 -29.68 14.26 -4.51
C MET A 1 -29.22 15.33 -5.49
N LYS A 2 -29.67 16.59 -5.41
CA LYS A 2 -29.30 17.67 -6.36
C LYS A 2 -27.81 17.84 -6.64
N PHE A 3 -26.95 17.76 -5.64
CA PHE A 3 -25.49 17.88 -5.83
C PHE A 3 -24.95 16.88 -6.86
N ARG A 4 -25.32 15.60 -6.77
CA ARG A 4 -24.83 14.55 -7.68
C ARG A 4 -25.32 14.76 -9.10
N THR A 5 -26.57 15.18 -9.28
CA THR A 5 -27.18 15.36 -10.59
C THR A 5 -26.78 16.68 -11.24
N GLU A 6 -26.84 17.79 -10.50
CA GLU A 6 -26.69 19.15 -11.04
C GLU A 6 -25.24 19.66 -10.98
N VAL A 7 -24.47 19.30 -9.95
CA VAL A 7 -23.09 19.78 -9.76
C VAL A 7 -22.08 18.76 -10.30
N CYS A 8 -22.19 17.49 -9.91
CA CYS A 8 -21.28 16.44 -10.38
C CYS A 8 -21.61 15.94 -11.80
N GLY A 9 -22.79 16.27 -12.34
CA GLY A 9 -23.20 15.94 -13.70
C GLY A 9 -23.79 14.54 -13.89
N GLY A 10 -24.34 13.94 -12.83
CA GLY A 10 -25.04 12.66 -12.88
C GLY A 10 -24.18 11.45 -12.53
N GLU A 11 -24.85 10.31 -12.34
CA GLU A 11 -24.25 9.07 -11.85
C GLU A 11 -23.16 8.54 -12.80
N ASP A 12 -23.41 8.51 -14.11
CA ASP A 12 -22.45 8.01 -15.10
C ASP A 12 -21.13 8.78 -15.07
N ARG A 13 -21.21 10.12 -14.95
CA ARG A 13 -20.03 10.97 -14.85
C ARG A 13 -19.28 10.76 -13.53
N ILE A 14 -20.01 10.56 -12.43
CA ILE A 14 -19.40 10.25 -11.13
C ILE A 14 -18.66 8.91 -11.20
N TYR A 15 -19.29 7.84 -11.69
CA TYR A 15 -18.65 6.53 -11.78
C TYR A 15 -17.43 6.56 -12.71
N ALA A 16 -17.54 7.19 -13.88
CA ALA A 16 -16.42 7.34 -14.80
C ALA A 16 -15.24 8.10 -14.16
N TYR A 17 -15.53 9.17 -13.41
CA TYR A 17 -14.51 9.92 -12.68
C TYR A 17 -13.84 9.07 -11.60
N LEU A 18 -14.62 8.40 -10.74
CA LEU A 18 -14.11 7.59 -9.65
C LEU A 18 -13.26 6.41 -10.13
N GLU A 19 -13.70 5.71 -11.18
CA GLU A 19 -12.95 4.61 -11.77
C GLU A 19 -11.64 5.12 -12.38
N THR A 20 -11.68 6.21 -13.13
CA THR A 20 -10.48 6.82 -13.74
C THR A 20 -9.50 7.25 -12.67
N LEU A 21 -9.96 8.00 -11.67
CA LEU A 21 -9.13 8.50 -10.59
C LEU A 21 -8.56 7.37 -9.73
N ALA A 22 -9.34 6.34 -9.40
CA ALA A 22 -8.85 5.21 -8.62
C ALA A 22 -7.74 4.45 -9.35
N ARG A 23 -7.91 4.24 -10.66
CA ARG A 23 -6.89 3.63 -11.50
C ARG A 23 -5.59 4.45 -11.45
N GLU A 24 -5.68 5.74 -11.75
CA GLU A 24 -4.52 6.64 -11.76
C GLU A 24 -3.88 6.78 -10.37
N ALA A 25 -4.67 6.85 -9.31
CA ALA A 25 -4.24 6.87 -7.91
C ALA A 25 -3.39 5.64 -7.57
N GLY A 26 -3.86 4.45 -7.96
CA GLY A 26 -3.10 3.22 -7.81
C GLY A 26 -1.73 3.31 -8.48
N ASP A 27 -1.69 3.75 -9.74
CA ASP A 27 -0.44 3.86 -10.51
C ASP A 27 0.53 4.92 -9.94
N ILE A 28 0.00 6.05 -9.46
CA ILE A 28 0.77 7.10 -8.80
C ILE A 28 1.44 6.56 -7.53
N VAL A 29 0.67 5.93 -6.64
CA VAL A 29 1.18 5.41 -5.37
C VAL A 29 2.13 4.23 -5.59
N ALA A 30 1.81 3.32 -6.51
CA ALA A 30 2.70 2.21 -6.86
C ALA A 30 4.06 2.71 -7.38
N ARG A 31 4.06 3.72 -8.26
CA ARG A 31 5.29 4.36 -8.74
C ARG A 31 6.07 5.02 -7.62
N ALA A 32 5.41 5.73 -6.72
CA ALA A 32 6.05 6.39 -5.58
C ALA A 32 6.73 5.40 -4.62
N LEU A 33 6.17 4.19 -4.51
CA LEU A 33 6.67 3.11 -3.65
C LEU A 33 7.65 2.16 -4.36
N GLY A 34 7.77 2.24 -5.70
CA GLY A 34 8.53 1.28 -6.49
C GLY A 34 7.92 -0.12 -6.46
N THR A 35 6.59 -0.21 -6.41
CA THR A 35 5.84 -1.47 -6.29
C THR A 35 4.75 -1.56 -7.37
N GLU A 36 3.72 -2.38 -7.15
CA GLU A 36 2.68 -2.67 -8.13
C GLU A 36 1.27 -2.47 -7.55
N VAL A 37 0.32 -2.26 -8.46
CA VAL A 37 -1.12 -2.26 -8.16
C VAL A 37 -1.63 -3.69 -8.29
N MET A 38 -2.54 -4.09 -7.40
CA MET A 38 -3.24 -5.37 -7.50
C MET A 38 -4.10 -5.39 -8.77
N GLN A 39 -3.78 -6.31 -9.67
CA GLN A 39 -4.47 -6.51 -10.94
C GLN A 39 -4.26 -7.95 -11.43
N GLU A 40 -4.99 -8.34 -12.48
CA GLU A 40 -4.88 -9.67 -13.08
C GLU A 40 -3.45 -9.93 -13.57
N PRO A 41 -2.90 -11.14 -13.35
CA PRO A 41 -1.57 -11.48 -13.84
C PRO A 41 -1.57 -11.57 -15.37
N GLY A 42 -0.46 -11.17 -16.00
CA GLY A 42 -0.24 -11.34 -17.44
C GLY A 42 -1.08 -10.44 -18.35
N LEU A 43 -1.62 -9.33 -17.83
CA LEU A 43 -2.27 -8.31 -18.65
C LEU A 43 -1.32 -7.84 -19.76
N LYS A 44 -1.81 -7.85 -20.99
CA LYS A 44 -1.08 -7.35 -22.16
C LYS A 44 -1.21 -5.84 -22.26
N GLU A 45 -0.30 -5.23 -23.02
CA GLU A 45 -0.39 -3.81 -23.35
C GLU A 45 -1.76 -3.48 -23.96
N GLY A 46 -2.45 -2.51 -23.36
CA GLY A 46 -3.80 -2.10 -23.76
C GLY A 46 -4.95 -2.85 -23.08
N GLU A 47 -4.71 -3.95 -22.36
CA GLU A 47 -5.75 -4.63 -21.60
C GLU A 47 -6.08 -3.87 -20.30
N VAL A 48 -7.37 -3.82 -19.97
CA VAL A 48 -7.86 -3.14 -18.77
C VAL A 48 -8.19 -4.17 -17.70
N SER A 49 -7.53 -4.03 -16.55
CA SER A 49 -7.82 -4.81 -15.35
C SER A 49 -9.28 -4.68 -14.96
N GLN A 50 -10.01 -5.80 -14.83
CA GLN A 50 -11.39 -5.79 -14.33
C GLN A 50 -11.43 -5.60 -12.82
N LEU A 51 -10.41 -6.05 -12.10
CA LEU A 51 -10.25 -5.79 -10.66
C LEU A 51 -10.18 -4.29 -10.33
N ARG A 52 -9.69 -3.47 -11.27
CA ARG A 52 -9.54 -2.01 -11.10
C ARG A 52 -10.75 -1.21 -11.61
N ARG A 53 -11.85 -1.85 -12.03
CA ARG A 53 -13.07 -1.19 -12.52
C ARG A 53 -14.01 -0.75 -11.40
N CYS A 54 -13.48 0.02 -10.45
CA CYS A 54 -14.24 0.61 -9.36
C CYS A 54 -13.53 1.86 -8.81
N GLY A 55 -14.18 2.56 -7.89
CA GLY A 55 -13.60 3.73 -7.20
C GLY A 55 -12.51 3.41 -6.18
N MET A 56 -11.85 2.25 -6.26
CA MET A 56 -10.79 1.84 -5.33
C MET A 56 -9.61 1.22 -6.07
N ALA A 57 -8.42 1.32 -5.50
CA ALA A 57 -7.22 0.63 -5.96
C ALA A 57 -6.45 0.06 -4.77
N THR A 58 -5.76 -1.06 -4.96
CA THR A 58 -4.95 -1.69 -3.92
C THR A 58 -3.49 -1.72 -4.38
N VAL A 59 -2.56 -1.24 -3.56
CA VAL A 59 -1.15 -1.07 -3.90
C VAL A 59 -0.28 -1.85 -2.93
N ARG A 60 0.70 -2.58 -3.47
CA ARG A 60 1.67 -3.33 -2.65
C ARG A 60 2.58 -2.34 -1.92
N LEU A 61 2.78 -2.54 -0.62
CA LEU A 61 3.85 -1.86 0.11
C LEU A 61 5.16 -2.64 -0.10
N PRO A 62 6.33 -1.97 -0.07
CA PRO A 62 7.64 -2.62 -0.15
C PRO A 62 8.00 -3.33 1.18
N ILE A 63 7.08 -4.17 1.68
CA ILE A 63 7.17 -4.91 2.94
C ILE A 63 6.67 -6.34 2.71
N ALA A 64 7.62 -7.28 2.59
CA ALA A 64 7.38 -8.71 2.51
C ALA A 64 7.15 -9.29 3.92
N VAL A 65 6.33 -10.33 3.99
CA VAL A 65 6.07 -11.11 5.19
C VAL A 65 6.71 -12.49 5.01
N SER A 66 7.69 -12.83 5.85
CA SER A 66 8.26 -14.16 5.84
C SER A 66 7.27 -15.16 6.43
N SER A 67 6.97 -16.23 5.70
CA SER A 67 6.37 -17.42 6.28
C SER A 67 7.29 -17.96 7.37
N SER A 68 6.73 -18.36 8.51
CA SER A 68 7.46 -19.05 9.57
C SER A 68 7.98 -20.40 9.05
N SER A 69 9.10 -20.44 8.32
CA SER A 69 9.71 -21.72 7.94
C SER A 69 10.36 -22.33 9.18
N ARG A 70 9.96 -23.57 9.49
CA ARG A 70 10.53 -24.41 10.56
C ARG A 70 12.05 -24.27 10.62
N ALA A 71 12.58 -24.16 11.84
CA ALA A 71 14.00 -24.18 12.19
C ALA A 71 14.79 -25.09 11.24
N GLY A 72 15.63 -24.51 10.39
CA GLY A 72 16.29 -25.25 9.32
C GLY A 72 17.11 -24.41 8.35
N ALA A 73 17.81 -23.39 8.82
CA ALA A 73 18.98 -22.85 8.12
C ALA A 73 19.84 -22.10 9.14
N SER A 74 21.04 -22.62 9.37
CA SER A 74 22.09 -21.98 10.15
C SER A 74 22.46 -20.65 9.50
N GLY A 75 22.13 -19.54 10.15
CA GLY A 75 22.47 -18.18 9.73
C GLY A 75 22.05 -17.20 10.83
N ASN A 76 22.97 -16.31 11.22
CA ASN A 76 22.83 -15.34 12.32
C ASN A 76 21.43 -14.73 12.45
N GLY A 77 20.97 -14.58 13.69
CA GLY A 77 19.67 -14.02 14.08
C GLY A 77 19.30 -12.75 13.31
N GLY A 78 18.59 -12.92 12.20
CA GLY A 78 18.03 -11.83 11.42
C GLY A 78 16.99 -11.09 12.28
N GLY A 79 17.14 -9.77 12.38
CA GLY A 79 16.21 -8.93 13.11
C GLY A 79 14.76 -9.17 12.69
N ALA A 80 13.81 -8.90 13.59
CA ALA A 80 12.39 -9.12 13.31
C ALA A 80 11.89 -8.29 12.10
N VAL A 81 12.59 -7.21 11.77
CA VAL A 81 12.51 -6.42 10.53
C VAL A 81 13.90 -6.37 9.90
N THR A 82 14.02 -6.68 8.61
CA THR A 82 15.28 -6.63 7.86
C THR A 82 15.10 -5.97 6.51
N ARG A 83 16.06 -5.16 6.06
CA ARG A 83 16.10 -4.68 4.68
C ARG A 83 16.73 -5.71 3.77
N VAL A 84 16.10 -5.93 2.62
CA VAL A 84 16.49 -6.92 1.62
C VAL A 84 16.71 -6.21 0.29
N GLN A 85 17.72 -6.65 -0.45
CA GLN A 85 17.91 -6.31 -1.86
C GLN A 85 17.35 -7.45 -2.70
N GLY A 86 16.41 -7.14 -3.58
CA GLY A 86 15.82 -8.05 -4.56
C GLY A 86 16.80 -8.35 -5.70
N GLU A 87 16.56 -9.46 -6.39
CA GLU A 87 17.37 -9.86 -7.56
C GLU A 87 17.25 -8.86 -8.73
N ASP A 88 16.15 -8.12 -8.77
CA ASP A 88 15.85 -7.02 -9.68
C ASP A 88 16.46 -5.67 -9.25
N GLY A 89 17.21 -5.65 -8.14
CA GLY A 89 17.78 -4.44 -7.55
C GLY A 89 16.80 -3.61 -6.70
N ALA A 90 15.57 -4.07 -6.49
CA ALA A 90 14.61 -3.39 -5.62
C ALA A 90 14.99 -3.54 -4.14
N SER A 91 14.85 -2.47 -3.34
CA SER A 91 15.04 -2.54 -1.89
C SER A 91 13.69 -2.58 -1.17
N TYR A 92 13.48 -3.56 -0.30
CA TYR A 92 12.24 -3.72 0.46
C TYR A 92 12.51 -4.24 1.88
N LEU A 93 11.54 -4.11 2.78
CA LEU A 93 11.60 -4.70 4.12
C LEU A 93 11.04 -6.11 4.13
N ARG A 94 11.63 -7.00 4.93
CA ARG A 94 11.07 -8.31 5.29
C ARG A 94 10.79 -8.34 6.78
N ILE A 95 9.54 -8.63 7.13
CA ILE A 95 9.08 -8.76 8.52
C ILE A 95 8.66 -10.19 8.81
N GLN A 96 8.80 -10.61 10.07
CA GLN A 96 8.21 -11.86 10.53
C GLN A 96 6.68 -11.78 10.52
N ALA A 97 6.00 -12.89 10.25
CA ALA A 97 4.54 -12.97 10.26
C ALA A 97 3.92 -12.50 11.60
N SER A 98 4.61 -12.72 12.72
CA SER A 98 4.21 -12.24 14.05
C SER A 98 4.15 -10.71 14.16
N LEU A 99 4.88 -9.98 13.33
CA LEU A 99 4.90 -8.51 13.33
C LEU A 99 3.84 -7.87 12.44
N VAL A 100 3.09 -8.64 11.64
CA VAL A 100 2.10 -8.07 10.71
C VAL A 100 1.10 -7.19 11.45
N ALA A 101 0.54 -7.67 12.57
CA ALA A 101 -0.41 -6.89 13.38
C ALA A 101 0.25 -5.63 13.96
N THR A 102 1.48 -5.73 14.46
CA THR A 102 2.23 -4.58 15.01
C THR A 102 2.50 -3.52 13.95
N VAL A 103 2.94 -3.93 12.75
CA VAL A 103 3.22 -3.00 11.64
C VAL A 103 1.92 -2.37 11.13
N SER A 104 0.86 -3.16 10.93
CA SER A 104 -0.45 -2.62 10.53
C SER A 104 -1.02 -1.62 11.54
N ASN A 105 -0.89 -1.89 12.84
CA ASN A 105 -1.30 -0.96 13.90
C ASN A 105 -0.44 0.30 13.90
N TRP A 106 0.88 0.16 13.74
CA TRP A 106 1.78 1.31 13.65
C TRP A 106 1.44 2.21 12.45
N PHE A 107 1.11 1.63 11.28
CA PHE A 107 0.63 2.40 10.12
C PHE A 107 -0.67 3.13 10.44
N ARG A 108 -1.66 2.44 11.03
CA ARG A 108 -2.93 3.05 11.42
C ARG A 108 -2.67 4.26 12.33
N ASP A 109 -1.98 4.06 13.44
CA ASP A 109 -1.79 5.08 14.47
C ASP A 109 -0.97 6.26 13.91
N THR A 110 0.09 5.97 13.14
CA THR A 110 0.91 7.01 12.49
C THR A 110 0.11 7.82 11.46
N LEU A 111 -0.67 7.16 10.60
CA LEU A 111 -1.49 7.85 9.60
C LEU A 111 -2.55 8.75 10.26
N PHE A 112 -3.20 8.28 11.32
CA PHE A 112 -4.16 9.06 12.08
C PHE A 112 -3.51 10.24 12.81
N ASP A 113 -2.52 9.96 13.66
CA ASP A 113 -2.01 10.93 14.63
C ASP A 113 -1.05 11.95 14.00
N THR A 114 -0.33 11.56 12.95
CA THR A 114 0.68 12.43 12.31
C THR A 114 0.17 13.08 11.04
N TYR A 115 -0.55 12.34 10.20
CA TYR A 115 -0.92 12.79 8.85
C TYR A 115 -2.41 13.13 8.70
N GLY A 116 -3.23 12.87 9.73
CA GLY A 116 -4.67 13.15 9.69
C GLY A 116 -5.40 12.38 8.59
N THR A 117 -4.90 11.20 8.22
CA THR A 117 -5.45 10.37 7.13
C THR A 117 -5.55 8.92 7.55
N PHE A 118 -6.20 8.09 6.72
CA PHE A 118 -6.24 6.65 6.95
C PHE A 118 -6.36 5.87 5.65
N VAL A 119 -5.47 4.90 5.49
CA VAL A 119 -5.63 3.80 4.53
C VAL A 119 -5.34 2.48 5.25
N PRO A 120 -6.14 1.42 5.03
CA PRO A 120 -5.90 0.14 5.67
C PRO A 120 -4.58 -0.47 5.18
N VAL A 121 -3.85 -1.14 6.06
CA VAL A 121 -2.67 -1.96 5.71
C VAL A 121 -2.93 -3.40 6.11
N PHE A 122 -2.87 -4.32 5.15
CA PHE A 122 -3.21 -5.73 5.36
C PHE A 122 -2.27 -6.66 4.60
N GLN A 123 -2.14 -7.90 5.08
CA GLN A 123 -1.32 -8.92 4.41
C GLN A 123 -2.13 -9.64 3.32
N HIS A 124 -1.50 -9.87 2.17
CA HIS A 124 -2.00 -10.74 1.10
C HIS A 124 -0.82 -11.31 0.30
N GLU A 125 -0.84 -12.63 0.01
CA GLU A 125 0.19 -13.34 -0.77
C GLU A 125 1.65 -13.02 -0.35
N GLY A 126 1.90 -12.99 0.97
CA GLY A 126 3.25 -12.77 1.50
C GLY A 126 3.74 -11.33 1.46
N TRP A 127 2.88 -10.36 1.14
CA TRP A 127 3.21 -8.93 1.16
C TRP A 127 2.19 -8.13 1.94
N LEU A 128 2.58 -6.94 2.42
CA LEU A 128 1.61 -5.94 2.89
C LEU A 128 1.10 -5.12 1.71
N TRP A 129 -0.17 -4.77 1.78
CA TRP A 129 -0.90 -3.99 0.79
C TRP A 129 -1.69 -2.89 1.46
N THR A 130 -1.96 -1.82 0.73
CA THR A 130 -2.85 -0.75 1.16
C THR A 130 -3.94 -0.47 0.13
N ARG A 131 -5.14 -0.09 0.59
CA ARG A 131 -6.28 0.19 -0.29
C ARG A 131 -6.65 1.67 -0.26
N LEU A 132 -6.74 2.24 -1.46
CA LEU A 132 -7.07 3.63 -1.75
C LEU A 132 -8.53 3.72 -2.19
N CYS A 133 -9.20 4.83 -1.87
CA CYS A 133 -10.56 5.12 -2.30
C CYS A 133 -10.58 6.47 -3.02
N ALA A 134 -10.88 6.47 -4.32
CA ALA A 134 -11.20 7.69 -5.04
C ALA A 134 -12.56 8.23 -4.58
N GLN A 135 -12.69 9.55 -4.56
CA GLN A 135 -13.93 10.26 -4.24
C GLN A 135 -14.06 11.50 -5.11
N VAL A 136 -15.29 12.01 -5.28
CA VAL A 136 -15.59 13.16 -6.15
C VAL A 136 -14.93 14.47 -5.68
N TYR A 137 -14.43 14.50 -4.45
CA TYR A 137 -13.73 15.63 -3.83
C TYR A 137 -12.21 15.43 -3.78
N LEU A 138 -11.68 14.34 -4.36
CA LEU A 138 -10.25 14.07 -4.45
C LEU A 138 -9.76 14.28 -5.88
N GLU A 139 -8.47 14.53 -6.01
CA GLU A 139 -7.73 14.66 -7.27
C GLU A 139 -6.38 13.93 -7.21
N LYS A 140 -5.64 13.93 -8.32
CA LYS A 140 -4.34 13.23 -8.42
C LYS A 140 -3.33 13.68 -7.37
N GLY A 141 -3.32 14.97 -7.05
CA GLY A 141 -2.40 15.56 -6.05
C GLY A 141 -2.54 14.95 -4.66
N ASP A 142 -3.75 14.53 -4.28
CA ASP A 142 -3.98 13.84 -2.99
C ASP A 142 -3.26 12.49 -2.93
N PHE A 143 -3.20 11.78 -4.05
CA PHE A 143 -2.54 10.48 -4.15
C PHE A 143 -1.03 10.61 -4.36
N GLU A 144 -0.55 11.71 -4.95
CA GLU A 144 0.87 12.06 -4.97
C GLU A 144 1.37 12.34 -3.56
N TRP A 145 0.62 13.15 -2.78
CA TRP A 145 0.88 13.39 -1.38
C TRP A 145 0.88 12.08 -0.58
N LEU A 146 -0.15 11.26 -0.73
CA LEU A 146 -0.25 9.98 -0.02
C LEU A 146 0.89 9.01 -0.39
N GLY A 147 1.31 8.98 -1.65
CA GLY A 147 2.47 8.20 -2.09
C GLY A 147 3.76 8.64 -1.37
N GLY A 148 3.94 9.95 -1.17
CA GLY A 148 5.03 10.50 -0.36
C GLY A 148 4.94 10.07 1.12
N VAL A 149 3.77 10.19 1.72
CA VAL A 149 3.50 9.76 3.12
C VAL A 149 3.78 8.27 3.31
N LEU A 150 3.27 7.41 2.42
CA LEU A 150 3.46 5.97 2.53
C LEU A 150 4.93 5.56 2.34
N ARG A 151 5.67 6.25 1.47
CA ARG A 151 7.12 6.03 1.32
C ARG A 151 7.85 6.34 2.62
N GLU A 152 7.59 7.50 3.22
CA GLU A 152 8.16 7.88 4.51
C GLU A 152 7.79 6.87 5.61
N CYS A 153 6.54 6.44 5.67
CA CYS A 153 6.09 5.43 6.62
C CYS A 153 6.86 4.11 6.46
N CYS A 154 7.09 3.64 5.23
CA CYS A 154 7.88 2.42 4.98
C CYS A 154 9.32 2.55 5.48
N GLU A 155 9.96 3.72 5.33
CA GLU A 155 11.30 3.99 5.87
C GLU A 155 11.31 4.01 7.40
N ARG A 156 10.26 4.55 8.01
CA ARG A 156 10.12 4.66 9.47
C ARG A 156 9.88 3.32 10.15
N VAL A 157 9.13 2.39 9.53
CA VAL A 157 8.90 1.04 10.07
C VAL A 157 10.21 0.34 10.43
N GLU A 158 11.23 0.43 9.57
CA GLU A 158 12.55 -0.17 9.80
C GLU A 158 13.18 0.32 11.12
N ARG A 159 13.06 1.63 11.40
CA ARG A 159 13.69 2.25 12.57
C ARG A 159 12.84 2.14 13.83
N GLU A 160 11.52 2.28 13.71
CA GLU A 160 10.62 2.42 14.86
C GLU A 160 10.06 1.07 15.32
N VAL A 161 9.81 0.14 14.40
CA VAL A 161 9.35 -1.22 14.74
C VAL A 161 10.55 -2.17 14.88
N GLY A 162 11.58 -2.03 14.04
CA GLY A 162 12.76 -2.90 14.05
C GLY A 162 13.63 -2.81 15.30
N VAL A 163 13.54 -1.72 16.08
CA VAL A 163 14.35 -1.49 17.29
C VAL A 163 13.61 -1.89 18.58
N SER A 164 12.28 -1.98 18.56
CA SER A 164 11.46 -2.24 19.77
C SER A 164 11.61 -3.66 20.33
N SER A 165 12.23 -4.59 19.61
CA SER A 165 12.55 -5.94 20.12
C SER A 165 13.73 -5.98 21.11
N ALA A 166 14.37 -4.84 21.42
CA ALA A 166 15.50 -4.76 22.36
C ALA A 166 15.12 -4.24 23.77
N LYS A 167 13.84 -4.00 24.06
CA LYS A 167 13.36 -3.67 25.41
C LYS A 167 12.20 -4.57 25.82
N LEU A 168 12.54 -5.77 26.30
CA LEU A 168 11.85 -6.54 27.32
C LEU A 168 12.87 -7.41 28.04
#